data_AF-A0A661NYP8-F1
#
_entry.id   AF-A0A661NYP8-F1
#
_cell.length_a   1.000
_cell.length_b   1.000
_cell.length_c   1.000
_cell.angle_alpha   90.00
_cell.angle_beta   90.00
_cell.angle_gamma   90.00
#
_symmetry.space_group_name_H-M   'P 1'
#
loop_
_entity.id
_entity.type
_entity.pdbx_description
1 polymer ?
#
loop_
_entity_poly.entity_id
_entity_poly.type
_entity_poly.pdbx_seq_one_letter_code
_entity_poly.pdbx_strand_id
1 'polypeptide(L)'
;MQSWASQGLGIKWITLMLDDSNGGTPTTAGALQWKNYWGLDSVAVCADPYYSMVPGSSVGTPMTTLVDPRTMKVIAIQEGYSGNYSQLEQLANSNK
;
A
#
# COMPACT_ATOMS: atom_id res chain seq x y z
N MET A 1 -12.12 -9.76 13.01
CA MET A 1 -12.09 -9.26 11.62
C MET A 1 -11.87 -10.45 10.71
N GLN A 2 -12.75 -10.72 9.75
CA GLN A 2 -12.45 -11.71 8.72
C GLN A 2 -11.38 -11.12 7.80
N SER A 3 -10.32 -11.88 7.54
CA SER A 3 -9.27 -11.45 6.62
C SER A 3 -9.77 -11.49 5.17
N TRP A 4 -9.40 -10.53 4.33
CA TRP A 4 -9.73 -10.58 2.88
C TRP A 4 -9.26 -11.88 2.21
N ALA A 5 -8.19 -12.48 2.74
CA ALA A 5 -7.72 -13.82 2.36
C ALA A 5 -8.79 -14.90 2.59
N SER A 6 -9.45 -14.90 3.75
CA SER A 6 -10.52 -15.86 4.06
C SER A 6 -11.76 -15.74 3.16
N GLN A 7 -11.97 -14.56 2.56
CA GLN A 7 -13.05 -14.29 1.60
C GLN A 7 -12.66 -14.56 0.13
N GLY A 8 -11.42 -14.99 -0.11
CA GLY A 8 -10.91 -15.26 -1.45
C GLY A 8 -10.87 -14.03 -2.36
N LEU A 9 -10.74 -12.82 -1.81
CA LEU A 9 -10.79 -11.57 -2.58
C LEU A 9 -9.52 -11.28 -3.39
N GLY A 10 -8.43 -12.03 -3.17
CA GLY A 10 -7.18 -11.87 -3.93
C GLY A 10 -6.46 -10.54 -3.71
N ILE A 11 -6.89 -9.73 -2.73
CA ILE A 11 -6.31 -8.41 -2.42
C ILE A 11 -4.85 -8.55 -1.96
N LYS A 12 -3.97 -7.71 -2.48
CA LYS A 12 -2.56 -7.59 -2.07
C LYS A 12 -2.30 -6.18 -1.53
N TRP A 13 -1.67 -6.11 -0.36
CA TRP A 13 -1.26 -4.87 0.26
C TRP A 13 0.26 -4.68 0.12
N ILE A 14 0.66 -3.53 -0.41
CA ILE A 14 2.06 -3.14 -0.58
C ILE A 14 2.26 -1.83 0.18
N THR A 15 3.14 -1.84 1.16
CA THR A 15 3.55 -0.64 1.91
C THR A 15 4.78 -0.05 1.25
N LEU A 16 4.73 1.23 0.91
CA LEU A 16 5.85 1.97 0.34
C LEU A 16 6.42 2.92 1.39
N MET A 17 7.71 2.80 1.66
CA MET A 17 8.45 3.75 2.47
C MET A 17 9.00 4.84 1.57
N LEU A 18 8.62 6.08 1.86
CA LEU A 18 9.05 7.27 1.12
C LEU A 18 10.27 7.93 1.76
N ASP A 19 10.39 7.81 3.09
CA ASP A 19 11.51 8.27 3.89
C ASP A 19 11.95 7.18 4.90
N ASP A 20 13.20 7.25 5.36
CA ASP A 20 13.67 6.46 6.50
C ASP A 20 13.23 7.08 7.85
N SER A 21 13.60 6.44 8.96
CA SER A 21 13.20 6.88 10.31
C SER A 21 13.76 8.25 10.72
N ASN A 22 14.77 8.77 10.02
CA ASN A 22 15.42 10.05 10.26
C ASN A 22 15.06 11.10 9.19
N GLY A 23 14.10 10.82 8.30
CA GLY A 23 13.77 11.68 7.17
C GLY A 23 14.78 11.64 6.02
N GLY A 24 15.64 10.62 5.98
CA GLY A 24 16.57 10.34 4.91
C GLY A 24 15.97 9.46 3.81
N THR A 25 16.76 9.18 2.77
CA THR A 25 16.33 8.34 1.64
C THR A 25 16.05 6.90 2.09
N PRO A 26 14.88 6.33 1.78
CA PRO A 26 14.53 4.98 2.19
C PRO A 26 15.38 3.96 1.45
N THR A 27 15.72 2.86 2.13
CA THR A 27 16.48 1.75 1.54
C THR A 27 15.70 0.45 1.70
N THR A 28 15.96 -0.53 0.82
CA THR A 28 15.35 -1.87 0.93
C THR A 28 15.72 -2.57 2.24
N ALA A 29 16.94 -2.33 2.75
CA ALA A 29 17.36 -2.82 4.07
C ALA A 29 16.55 -2.17 5.20
N GLY A 30 16.32 -0.86 5.15
CA GLY A 30 15.48 -0.15 6.12
C GLY A 30 14.02 -0.61 6.08
N ALA A 31 13.48 -0.86 4.87
CA ALA A 31 12.14 -1.42 4.69
C ALA A 31 12.01 -2.83 5.31
N LEU A 32 13.02 -3.69 5.11
CA LEU A 32 13.05 -5.01 5.73
C LEU A 32 13.16 -4.92 7.27
N GLN A 33 14.01 -4.03 7.78
CA GLN A 33 14.15 -3.81 9.22
C GLN A 33 12.85 -3.33 9.85
N TRP A 34 12.18 -2.36 9.23
CA TRP A 34 10.89 -1.85 9.70
C TRP A 34 9.80 -2.93 9.65
N LYS A 35 9.73 -3.70 8.56
CA LYS A 35 8.82 -4.86 8.43
C LYS A 35 9.02 -5.84 9.58
N ASN A 36 10.27 -6.19 9.88
CA ASN A 36 10.62 -7.14 10.94
C ASN A 36 10.33 -6.59 12.33
N TYR A 37 10.60 -5.31 12.57
CA TYR A 37 10.36 -4.65 13.85
C TYR A 37 8.88 -4.69 14.27
N TRP A 38 7.96 -4.56 13.31
CA TRP A 38 6.52 -4.59 13.55
C TRP A 38 5.86 -5.97 13.33
N GLY A 39 6.63 -7.01 13.03
CA GLY A 39 6.10 -8.37 12.80
C GLY A 39 5.14 -8.45 11.61
N LEU A 40 5.40 -7.70 10.55
CA LEU A 40 4.49 -7.53 9.40
C LEU A 40 4.65 -8.64 8.35
N ASP A 41 4.50 -9.90 8.74
CA ASP A 41 4.87 -11.05 7.91
C ASP A 41 4.07 -11.19 6.60
N SER A 42 2.81 -10.72 6.61
CA SER A 42 1.85 -10.93 5.51
C SER A 42 1.82 -9.82 4.45
N VAL A 43 2.62 -8.77 4.61
CA VAL A 43 2.66 -7.62 3.69
C VAL A 43 4.03 -7.45 3.03
N ALA A 44 4.02 -6.89 1.83
CA ALA A 44 5.24 -6.41 1.19
C ALA A 44 5.55 -5.00 1.69
N VAL A 45 6.80 -4.74 2.07
CA VAL A 45 7.28 -3.40 2.40
C VAL A 45 8.44 -3.09 1.45
N CYS A 46 8.32 -1.99 0.71
CA CYS A 46 9.24 -1.57 -0.33
C CYS A 46 9.76 -0.16 -0.04
N ALA A 47 10.95 0.17 -0.54
CA ALA A 47 11.48 1.55 -0.52
C ALA A 47 11.20 2.22 -1.86
N ASP A 48 10.64 3.43 -1.84
CA ASP A 48 10.37 4.27 -3.02
C ASP A 48 11.02 5.65 -2.86
N PRO A 49 12.36 5.74 -2.99
CA PRO A 49 13.13 6.96 -2.71
C PRO A 49 12.86 8.12 -3.65
N TYR A 50 12.20 7.87 -4.78
CA TYR A 50 11.90 8.87 -5.80
C TYR A 50 10.39 9.12 -5.93
N TYR A 51 9.59 8.63 -4.98
CA TYR A 51 8.14 8.81 -4.99
C TYR A 51 7.50 8.34 -6.32
N SER A 52 8.13 7.35 -6.98
CA SER A 52 7.81 6.89 -8.32
C SER A 52 6.46 6.16 -8.39
N MET A 53 6.00 5.64 -7.26
CA MET A 53 4.73 4.95 -7.11
C MET A 53 3.66 5.85 -6.48
N VAL A 54 3.96 7.11 -6.22
CA VAL A 54 2.99 8.09 -5.73
C VAL A 54 2.32 8.79 -6.91
N PRO A 55 1.01 8.56 -7.14
CA PRO A 55 0.31 9.26 -8.21
C PRO A 55 0.02 10.71 -7.83
N GLY A 56 0.36 11.65 -8.73
CA GLY A 56 0.09 13.08 -8.56
C GLY A 56 1.33 13.92 -8.23
N SER A 57 1.13 15.21 -7.96
CA SER A 57 2.22 16.18 -7.73
C SER A 57 2.46 16.54 -6.25
N SER A 58 1.59 16.11 -5.35
CA SER A 58 1.69 16.36 -3.90
C SER A 58 1.53 15.05 -3.13
N VAL A 59 2.32 14.89 -2.07
CA VAL A 59 2.33 13.67 -1.26
C VAL A 59 1.96 14.01 0.18
N GLY A 60 0.71 13.70 0.57
CA GLY A 60 0.28 13.70 1.97
C GLY A 60 0.37 12.29 2.54
N THR A 61 1.29 12.02 3.47
CA THR A 61 1.37 10.71 4.15
C THR A 61 0.52 10.67 5.42
N PRO A 62 -0.16 9.55 5.73
CA PRO A 62 -0.23 8.33 4.92
C PRO A 62 -1.13 8.52 3.68
N MET A 63 -0.82 7.81 2.61
CA MET A 63 -1.62 7.78 1.39
C MET A 63 -1.86 6.33 0.98
N THR A 64 -3.06 6.02 0.51
CA THR A 64 -3.41 4.74 -0.09
C THR A 64 -3.77 4.93 -1.55
N THR A 65 -3.19 4.11 -2.42
CA THR A 65 -3.51 4.07 -3.85
C THR A 65 -4.14 2.72 -4.18
N LEU A 66 -5.34 2.75 -4.77
CA LEU A 66 -6.01 1.55 -5.28
C LEU A 66 -5.66 1.37 -6.75
N VAL A 67 -5.06 0.22 -7.08
CA VAL A 67 -4.70 -0.16 -8.45
C VAL A 67 -5.50 -1.39 -8.86
N ASP A 68 -6.12 -1.34 -10.04
CA ASP A 68 -6.72 -2.53 -10.64
C ASP A 68 -5.63 -3.37 -11.32
N PRO A 69 -5.38 -4.61 -10.87
CA PRO A 69 -4.32 -5.45 -11.43
C PRO A 69 -4.58 -5.91 -12.87
N ARG A 70 -5.83 -5.87 -13.36
CA ARG A 70 -6.15 -6.28 -14.74
C ARG A 70 -5.80 -5.20 -15.76
N THR A 71 -5.94 -3.95 -15.38
CA THR A 71 -5.71 -2.79 -16.27
C THR A 71 -4.45 -2.01 -15.94
N MET A 72 -3.82 -2.27 -14.78
CA MET A 72 -2.69 -1.51 -14.24
C MET A 72 -2.98 -0.02 -14.09
N LYS A 73 -4.24 0.35 -13.85
CA LYS A 73 -4.68 1.73 -13.65
C LYS A 73 -4.95 2.03 -12.19
N VAL A 74 -4.62 3.26 -11.79
CA VAL A 74 -5.07 3.81 -10.50
C VAL A 74 -6.56 4.10 -10.60
N ILE A 75 -7.33 3.51 -9.68
CA ILE A 75 -8.79 3.65 -9.60
C ILE A 75 -9.18 4.68 -8.54
N ALA A 76 -8.44 4.74 -7.44
CA ALA A 76 -8.68 5.69 -6.37
C ALA A 76 -7.38 6.05 -5.65
N ILE A 77 -7.34 7.27 -5.12
CA ILE A 77 -6.30 7.74 -4.22
C ILE A 77 -7.00 8.27 -2.98
N GLN A 78 -6.47 7.94 -1.82
CA GLN A 78 -6.99 8.39 -0.56
C GLN A 78 -5.84 8.86 0.33
N GLU A 79 -5.84 10.12 0.69
CA GLU A 79 -4.93 10.67 1.70
C GLU A 79 -5.50 10.46 3.11
N GLY A 80 -4.61 10.28 4.08
CA GLY A 80 -4.96 10.04 5.48
C GLY A 80 -5.46 8.62 5.78
N TYR A 81 -5.72 8.38 7.07
CA TYR A 81 -6.35 7.16 7.55
C TYR A 81 -7.88 7.29 7.47
N SER A 82 -8.54 6.60 6.54
CA SER A 82 -10.02 6.57 6.50
C SER A 82 -10.62 5.37 7.24
N GLY A 83 -9.92 4.23 7.26
CA GLY A 83 -10.48 2.95 7.70
C GLY A 83 -11.60 2.40 6.80
N ASN A 84 -11.94 3.07 5.69
CA ASN A 84 -12.98 2.66 4.75
C ASN A 84 -12.34 2.12 3.47
N TYR A 85 -12.52 0.81 3.22
CA TYR A 85 -11.99 0.10 2.06
C TYR A 85 -13.08 -0.42 1.11
N SER A 86 -14.28 0.17 1.15
CA SER A 86 -15.43 -0.29 0.36
C SER A 86 -15.17 -0.34 -1.15
N GLN A 87 -14.48 0.66 -1.72
CA GLN A 87 -14.12 0.67 -3.15
C GLN A 87 -13.14 -0.46 -3.53
N LEU A 88 -12.18 -0.76 -2.65
CA LEU A 88 -11.26 -1.87 -2.81
C LEU A 88 -12.02 -3.20 -2.80
N GLU A 89 -12.93 -3.38 -1.83
CA GLU A 89 -13.75 -4.59 -1.70
C GLU A 89 -14.71 -4.76 -2.88
N GLN A 90 -15.32 -3.68 -3.37
CA GLN A 90 -16.16 -3.68 -4.57
C GLN A 90 -15.36 -4.08 -5.81
N LEU A 91 -14.19 -3.48 -6.01
CA LEU A 91 -13.31 -3.82 -7.13
C LEU A 91 -12.91 -5.30 -7.08
N ALA A 92 -12.48 -5.78 -5.90
CA ALA A 92 -12.09 -7.17 -5.72
C ALA A 92 -13.23 -8.15 -6.01
N ASN A 93 -14.47 -7.85 -5.57
CA ASN A 93 -15.63 -8.69 -5.86
C ASN A 93 -16.02 -8.64 -7.35
N SER A 94 -15.86 -7.49 -8.03
CA SER A 94 -16.10 -7.39 -9.48
C SER A 94 -15.08 -8.16 -10.32
N ASN A 95 -13.91 -8.45 -9.73
CA ASN A 95 -12.81 -9.17 -10.37
C ASN A 95 -12.77 -10.66 -10.01
N LYS A 96 -13.74 -11.19 -9.26
CA LYS A 96 -13.96 -12.64 -9.15
C LYS A 96 -14.43 -13.19 -10.50
#